data_AF-A0A821V860-F1
#
_entry.id   AF-A0A821V860-F1
#
_cell.length_a   1.000
_cell.length_b   1.000
_cell.length_c   1.000
_cell.angle_alpha   90.00
_cell.angle_beta   90.00
_cell.angle_gamma   90.00
#
_symmetry.space_group_name_H-M   'P 1'
#
loop_
_entity.id
_entity.type
_entity.pdbx_description
1 polymer ?
#
loop_
_entity_poly.entity_id
_entity_poly.type
_entity_poly.pdbx_seq_one_letter_code
_entity_poly.pdbx_strand_id
1 'polypeptide(L)' 'MRSVTLFTAQFADIPLEILAAKAREWGFDGLELGGHVDI' A
#
# COMPACT_ATOMS: atom_id res chain seq x y z
N MET A 1 7.07 -18.16 -7.54
CA MET A 1 6.53 -16.78 -7.61
C MET A 1 7.19 -15.99 -6.50
N ARG A 2 7.62 -14.74 -6.74
CA ARG A 2 8.25 -13.89 -5.72
C ARG A 2 7.25 -12.83 -5.31
N SER A 3 7.03 -12.66 -4.00
CA SER A 3 6.09 -11.67 -3.49
C SER A 3 6.53 -10.26 -3.88
N VAL A 4 5.57 -9.46 -4.34
CA VAL A 4 5.75 -8.06 -4.74
C VAL A 4 4.91 -7.19 -3.82
N THR A 5 5.57 -6.30 -3.11
CA THR A 5 4.97 -5.42 -2.10
C THR A 5 4.99 -3.97 -2.59
N LEU A 6 3.91 -3.23 -2.36
CA LEU A 6 3.84 -1.81 -2.68
C LEU A 6 4.46 -0.97 -1.55
N PHE A 7 5.48 -0.18 -1.86
CA PHE A 7 6.00 0.83 -0.93
C PHE A 7 5.07 2.04 -0.88
N THR A 8 4.57 2.35 0.32
CA THR A 8 3.41 3.25 0.50
C THR A 8 3.75 4.75 0.58
N ALA A 9 5.03 5.12 0.70
CA ALA A 9 5.42 6.53 0.92
C ALA A 9 4.99 7.49 -0.19
N GLN A 10 4.82 7.00 -1.42
CA GLN A 10 4.35 7.80 -2.56
C GLN A 10 2.84 8.08 -2.53
N PHE A 11 2.10 7.39 -1.66
CA PHE A 11 0.64 7.40 -1.58
C PHE A 11 0.16 7.88 -0.20
N ALA A 12 0.98 8.64 0.53
CA ALA A 12 0.71 9.04 1.92
C ALA A 12 -0.53 9.92 2.10
N ASP A 13 -1.07 10.45 1.01
CA ASP A 13 -2.34 11.16 0.94
C ASP A 13 -3.57 10.24 0.90
N ILE A 14 -3.39 8.93 0.68
CA ILE A 14 -4.46 7.94 0.60
C ILE A 14 -4.58 7.20 1.94
N PRO A 15 -5.79 7.09 2.53
CA PRO A 15 -6.00 6.28 3.73
C PRO A 15 -5.57 4.82 3.53
N LEU A 16 -4.92 4.23 4.53
CA LEU A 16 -4.32 2.90 4.45
C LEU A 16 -5.33 1.81 4.01
N GLU A 17 -6.58 1.88 4.51
CA GLU A 17 -7.65 0.95 4.12
C GLU A 17 -7.96 1.02 2.61
N ILE A 18 -8.01 2.25 2.07
CA ILE A 18 -8.28 2.48 0.64
C ILE A 18 -7.07 2.03 -0.20
N LEU A 19 -5.85 2.35 0.24
CA LEU A 19 -4.64 1.92 -0.46
C LEU A 19 -4.48 0.40 -0.47
N ALA A 20 -4.84 -0.28 0.62
CA ALA A 20 -4.79 -1.74 0.71
C ALA A 20 -5.74 -2.42 -0.29
N ALA A 21 -6.96 -1.89 -0.43
CA ALA A 21 -7.91 -2.39 -1.43
C ALA A 21 -7.37 -2.21 -2.86
N LYS A 22 -6.83 -1.02 -3.17
CA LYS A 22 -6.21 -0.72 -4.48
C LYS A 22 -5.00 -1.59 -4.77
N ALA A 23 -4.11 -1.78 -3.80
CA ALA A 23 -2.90 -2.57 -3.97
C ALA A 23 -3.23 -4.02 -4.38
N ARG A 24 -4.27 -4.60 -3.78
CA ARG A 24 -4.78 -5.92 -4.18
C ARG A 24 -5.32 -5.93 -5.61
N GLU A 25 -6.09 -4.91 -6.01
CA GLU A 25 -6.60 -4.78 -7.38
C GLU A 25 -5.49 -4.61 -8.42
N TRP A 26 -4.38 -3.96 -8.04
CA TRP A 26 -3.19 -3.79 -8.88
C TRP A 26 -2.28 -5.02 -8.92
N GLY A 27 -2.56 -6.05 -8.11
CA GLY A 27 -1.81 -7.30 -8.08
C GLY A 27 -0.60 -7.32 -7.14
N PHE A 28 -0.54 -6.40 -6.17
CA PHE A 28 0.44 -6.48 -5.08
C PHE A 28 0.00 -7.49 -4.02
N ASP A 29 0.99 -8.18 -3.46
CA ASP A 29 0.80 -9.20 -2.42
C ASP A 29 0.70 -8.58 -1.01
N GLY A 30 1.12 -7.33 -0.85
CA GLY A 30 1.10 -6.63 0.43
C GLY A 30 1.57 -5.18 0.34
N LEU A 31 1.67 -4.55 1.50
CA LEU A 31 2.13 -3.17 1.66
C LEU A 31 3.39 -3.09 2.52
N GLU A 32 4.32 -2.22 2.13
CA GLU A 32 5.47 -1.82 2.92
C GLU A 32 5.21 -0.39 3.41
N LEU A 33 5.00 -0.27 4.72
CA LEU A 33 4.55 0.97 5.34
C LEU A 33 5.68 2.00 5.42
N GLY A 34 5.45 3.17 4.83
CA GLY A 34 6.38 4.30 4.87
C GLY A 34 5.61 5.61 4.82
N GLY A 35 5.81 6.47 5.81
CA GLY A 35 5.20 7.81 5.84
C GLY A 35 3.67 7.87 5.93
N HIS A 36 2.98 6.73 6.04
CA HIS A 36 1.56 6.69 6.39
C HIS A 36 1.39 6.98 7.88
N VAL A 37 0.73 8.08 8.17
CA VAL A 37 0.26 8.42 9.52
C VAL A 37 -1.25 8.27 9.48
N ASP A 38 -1.75 7.24 10.15
CA ASP A 38 -3.19 7.13 10.42
C ASP A 38 -3.53 8.23 11.43
N ILE A 39 -4.24 9.27 11.00
CA ILE A 39 -4.78 10.33 11.87
C ILE A 39 -6.20 9.96 12.26
#